data_AF-A0A6N9TMB6-F1
#
_entry.id   AF-A0A6N9TMB6-F1
#
_cell.length_a   1.000
_cell.length_b   1.000
_cell.length_c   1.000
_cell.angle_alpha   90.00
_cell.angle_beta   90.00
_cell.angle_gamma   90.00
#
_symmetry.space_group_name_H-M   'P 1'
#
loop_
_entity.id
_entity.type
_entity.pdbx_description
1 polymer ?
#
loop_
_entity_poly.entity_id
_entity_poly.type
_entity_poly.pdbx_seq_one_letter_code
_entity_poly.pdbx_strand_id
1 'polypeptide(L)'
;MEGEPGPKGHLVTFVVKEKPAIRSILFTGNKALKDKDLKAVLDLKPFTVVQEKALRENADKIEALYLTKGYVHTTVKPVVVKVSDRSADVRFEIEEGERILVKRIEIDGNEAFPDDTLKDLMETKEKGPRSH
;
A
#
# COMPACT_ATOMS: atom_id res chain seq x y z
N MET A 1 49.92 -4.99 -28.46
CA MET A 1 48.64 -4.77 -29.14
C MET A 1 47.56 -5.28 -28.21
N GLU A 2 47.04 -4.34 -27.43
CA GLU A 2 45.67 -4.19 -26.91
C GLU A 2 44.92 -5.45 -26.48
N GLY A 3 44.65 -5.52 -25.16
CA GLY A 3 43.64 -6.38 -24.58
C GLY A 3 42.24 -5.81 -24.77
N GLU A 4 41.25 -6.68 -24.58
CA GLU A 4 40.06 -6.52 -23.71
C GLU A 4 38.99 -7.55 -24.15
N PRO A 5 38.69 -8.59 -23.34
CA PRO A 5 37.45 -9.32 -23.49
C PRO A 5 36.31 -8.44 -22.95
N GLY A 6 35.52 -7.86 -23.86
CA GLY A 6 34.38 -7.02 -23.51
C GLY A 6 33.40 -7.76 -22.59
N PRO A 7 32.89 -7.09 -21.53
CA PRO A 7 31.97 -7.73 -20.60
C PRO A 7 30.66 -8.03 -21.32
N LYS A 8 30.25 -9.30 -21.27
CA LYS A 8 28.91 -9.74 -21.68
C LYS A 8 27.88 -9.03 -20.80
N GLY A 9 27.40 -7.89 -21.28
CA GLY A 9 26.25 -7.21 -20.72
C GLY A 9 25.04 -8.12 -20.88
N HIS A 10 24.57 -8.69 -19.78
CA HIS A 10 23.24 -9.28 -19.73
C HIS A 10 22.23 -8.14 -19.89
N LEU A 11 21.81 -7.90 -21.15
CA LEU A 11 20.67 -7.04 -21.44
C LEU A 11 19.42 -7.75 -20.92
N VAL A 12 19.08 -7.46 -19.66
CA VAL A 12 17.77 -7.81 -19.14
C VAL A 12 16.79 -6.86 -19.81
N THR A 13 16.23 -7.30 -20.95
CA THR A 13 15.12 -6.62 -21.60
C THR A 13 13.90 -6.80 -20.69
N PHE A 14 13.80 -5.95 -19.68
CA PHE A 14 12.57 -5.77 -18.93
C PHE A 14 11.57 -5.14 -19.90
N VAL A 15 10.72 -5.97 -20.50
CA VAL A 15 9.51 -5.50 -21.17
C VAL A 15 8.64 -4.89 -20.08
N VAL A 16 8.82 -3.60 -19.83
CA VAL A 16 7.95 -2.81 -18.95
C VAL A 16 6.59 -2.76 -19.65
N LYS A 17 5.71 -3.69 -19.28
CA LYS A 17 4.27 -3.45 -19.40
C LYS A 17 3.98 -2.33 -18.41
N GLU A 18 3.83 -1.12 -18.92
CA GLU A 18 3.53 0.07 -18.14
C GLU A 18 2.39 -0.25 -17.15
N LYS A 19 2.70 -0.23 -15.84
CA LYS A 19 1.68 -0.46 -14.82
C LYS A 19 0.84 0.82 -14.69
N PRO A 20 -0.50 0.73 -14.71
CA PRO A 20 -1.34 1.91 -14.60
C PRO A 20 -1.11 2.62 -13.27
N ALA A 21 -1.27 3.94 -13.25
CA ALA A 21 -1.20 4.73 -12.03
C ALA A 21 -2.54 4.66 -11.27
N ILE A 22 -2.46 4.72 -9.94
CA ILE A 22 -3.60 4.81 -9.04
C ILE A 22 -4.23 6.18 -9.24
N ARG A 23 -5.43 6.24 -9.81
CA ARG A 23 -6.18 7.48 -9.96
C ARG A 23 -6.89 7.84 -8.66
N SER A 24 -7.64 6.89 -8.10
CA SER A 24 -8.39 7.06 -6.86
C SER A 24 -8.31 5.82 -5.99
N ILE A 25 -8.42 6.02 -4.69
CA ILE A 25 -8.55 4.95 -3.70
C ILE A 25 -9.93 5.05 -3.07
N LEU A 26 -10.68 3.96 -3.13
CA LEU A 26 -12.03 3.82 -2.60
C LEU A 26 -12.04 2.72 -1.53
N PHE A 27 -12.90 2.87 -0.53
CA PHE A 27 -13.13 1.84 0.48
C PHE A 27 -14.60 1.43 0.41
N THR A 28 -14.87 0.17 0.71
CA THR A 28 -16.23 -0.38 0.70
C THR A 28 -16.35 -1.40 1.81
N GLY A 29 -17.48 -1.41 2.52
CA GLY A 29 -17.74 -2.34 3.62
C GLY A 29 -17.20 -1.88 4.98
N ASN A 30 -16.51 -0.74 5.05
CA ASN A 30 -16.10 -0.10 6.30
C ASN A 30 -17.27 0.62 6.99
N LYS A 31 -17.96 -0.05 7.93
CA LYS A 31 -19.03 0.57 8.74
C LYS A 31 -18.52 1.00 10.12
N ALA A 32 -17.55 0.31 10.68
CA ALA A 32 -16.95 0.63 11.97
C ALA A 32 -15.87 1.72 11.88
N LEU A 33 -15.08 1.73 10.80
CA LEU A 33 -14.06 2.76 10.54
C LEU A 33 -14.49 3.66 9.37
N LYS A 34 -14.16 4.95 9.46
CA LYS A 34 -14.41 5.89 8.37
C LYS A 34 -13.29 5.80 7.35
N ASP A 35 -13.60 6.11 6.10
CA ASP A 35 -12.66 6.17 4.98
C ASP A 35 -11.44 7.06 5.28
N LYS A 36 -11.63 8.11 6.09
CA LYS A 36 -10.55 9.00 6.52
C LYS A 36 -9.53 8.31 7.41
N ASP A 37 -9.98 7.49 8.36
CA ASP A 37 -9.10 6.75 9.26
C ASP A 37 -8.34 5.66 8.49
N LEU A 38 -9.03 4.96 7.59
CA LEU A 38 -8.42 3.98 6.70
C LEU A 38 -7.38 4.62 5.79
N LYS A 39 -7.73 5.74 5.15
CA LYS A 39 -6.80 6.49 4.31
C LYS A 39 -5.63 7.08 5.09
N ALA A 40 -5.77 7.31 6.39
CA ALA A 40 -4.68 7.80 7.23
C ALA A 40 -3.66 6.73 7.58
N VAL A 41 -4.06 5.44 7.62
CA VAL A 41 -3.14 4.31 7.80
C VAL A 41 -2.54 3.82 6.48
N LEU A 42 -3.17 4.15 5.35
CA LEU A 42 -2.62 3.86 4.02
C LEU A 42 -1.36 4.70 3.75
N ASP A 43 -0.30 4.03 3.30
CA ASP A 43 0.88 4.67 2.70
C ASP A 43 0.74 4.87 1.18
N LEU A 44 -0.43 4.53 0.62
CA LEU A 44 -0.71 4.71 -0.80
C LEU A 44 -1.19 6.12 -1.12
N LYS A 45 -0.47 6.78 -2.02
CA LYS A 45 -0.86 8.08 -2.57
C LYS A 45 -1.54 7.91 -3.94
N PRO A 46 -2.53 8.75 -4.28
CA PRO A 46 -2.98 8.90 -5.66
C PRO A 46 -1.80 9.31 -6.55
N PHE A 47 -1.89 8.97 -7.84
CA PHE A 47 -0.87 9.17 -8.87
C PHE A 47 0.39 8.29 -8.75
N THR A 48 0.42 7.36 -7.79
CA THR A 48 1.50 6.37 -7.68
C THR A 48 1.24 5.18 -8.60
N VAL A 49 2.28 4.55 -9.14
CA VAL A 49 2.14 3.32 -9.94
C VAL A 49 1.47 2.23 -9.12
N VAL A 50 0.48 1.53 -9.69
CA VAL A 50 -0.17 0.38 -9.04
C VAL A 50 0.87 -0.72 -8.84
N GLN A 51 1.13 -1.06 -7.58
CA GLN A 51 2.01 -2.14 -7.18
C GLN A 51 1.25 -3.15 -6.34
N GLU A 52 1.15 -4.40 -6.82
CA GLU A 52 0.45 -5.48 -6.10
C GLU A 52 1.00 -5.71 -4.69
N LYS A 53 2.33 -5.58 -4.53
CA LYS A 53 2.98 -5.65 -3.22
C LYS A 53 2.45 -4.56 -2.29
N ALA A 54 2.48 -3.31 -2.73
CA ALA A 54 1.99 -2.19 -1.95
C ALA A 54 0.49 -2.34 -1.62
N LEU A 55 -0.33 -2.78 -2.56
CA LEU A 55 -1.75 -3.05 -2.30
C LEU A 55 -1.96 -4.09 -1.19
N ARG A 56 -1.17 -5.17 -1.21
CA ARG A 56 -1.24 -6.21 -0.19
C ARG A 56 -0.78 -5.71 1.18
N GLU A 57 0.35 -5.00 1.23
CA GLU A 57 0.87 -4.40 2.48
C GLU A 57 -0.13 -3.42 3.09
N ASN A 58 -0.86 -2.67 2.25
CA ASN A 58 -1.87 -1.73 2.69
C ASN A 58 -3.18 -2.41 3.14
N ALA A 59 -3.56 -3.52 2.49
CA ALA A 59 -4.69 -4.34 2.95
C ALA A 59 -4.42 -4.93 4.34
N ASP A 60 -3.20 -5.42 4.56
CA ASP A 60 -2.74 -5.98 5.84
C ASP A 60 -2.76 -4.92 6.96
N LYS A 61 -2.25 -3.71 6.66
CA LYS A 61 -2.35 -2.54 7.57
C LYS A 61 -3.78 -2.22 7.99
N ILE A 62 -4.73 -2.28 7.05
CA ILE A 62 -6.15 -2.05 7.36
C ILE A 62 -6.66 -3.17 8.27
N GLU A 63 -6.40 -4.43 7.93
CA GLU A 63 -6.84 -5.58 8.71
C GLU A 63 -6.34 -5.51 10.15
N ALA A 64 -5.07 -5.17 10.32
CA ALA A 64 -4.47 -5.01 11.64
C ALA A 64 -4.97 -3.79 12.43
N LEU A 65 -5.36 -2.70 11.75
CA LEU A 65 -6.07 -1.59 12.40
C LEU A 65 -7.42 -2.07 12.97
N TYR A 66 -8.15 -2.89 12.22
CA TYR A 66 -9.40 -3.50 12.68
C TYR A 66 -9.20 -4.48 13.85
N LEU A 67 -8.16 -5.31 13.78
CA LEU A 67 -7.77 -6.21 14.87
C LEU A 67 -7.49 -5.42 16.16
N THR A 68 -6.75 -4.32 16.07
CA THR A 68 -6.46 -3.42 17.22
C THR A 68 -7.72 -2.80 17.82
N LYS A 69 -8.80 -2.64 17.03
CA LYS A 69 -10.11 -2.14 17.50
C LYS A 69 -11.00 -3.25 18.08
N GLY A 70 -10.57 -4.51 18.04
CA GLY A 70 -11.30 -5.68 18.52
C GLY A 70 -12.20 -6.35 17.46
N TYR A 71 -12.01 -6.03 16.18
CA TYR A 71 -12.70 -6.68 15.06
C TYR A 71 -11.82 -7.81 14.52
N VAL A 72 -11.99 -9.00 15.08
CA VAL A 72 -11.33 -10.21 14.56
C VAL A 72 -12.06 -10.75 13.35
N HIS A 73 -11.38 -11.55 12.54
CA HIS A 73 -11.92 -12.07 11.28
C HIS A 73 -12.30 -10.96 10.27
N THR A 74 -11.75 -9.76 10.41
CA THR A 74 -11.83 -8.76 9.35
C THR A 74 -11.02 -9.23 8.17
N THR A 75 -11.56 -9.15 6.95
CA THR A 75 -10.84 -9.51 5.72
C THR A 75 -10.79 -8.31 4.80
N VAL A 76 -9.61 -7.98 4.28
CA VAL A 76 -9.45 -6.85 3.36
C VAL A 76 -8.97 -7.33 1.99
N LYS A 77 -9.76 -7.05 0.95
CA LYS A 77 -9.48 -7.45 -0.44
C LYS A 77 -9.22 -6.21 -1.31
N PRO A 78 -8.00 -6.03 -1.83
CA PRO A 78 -7.72 -4.98 -2.80
C PRO A 78 -8.22 -5.40 -4.20
N VAL A 79 -9.13 -4.61 -4.76
CA VAL A 79 -9.67 -4.76 -6.11
C VAL A 79 -9.16 -3.61 -6.98
N VAL A 80 -8.42 -3.94 -8.04
CA VAL A 80 -7.94 -2.94 -9.01
C VAL A 80 -8.90 -2.88 -10.19
N VAL A 81 -9.56 -1.74 -10.35
CA VAL A 81 -10.46 -1.46 -11.46
C VAL A 81 -9.70 -0.64 -12.50
N LYS A 82 -9.32 -1.27 -13.61
CA LYS A 82 -8.65 -0.57 -14.72
C LYS A 82 -9.65 0.40 -15.37
N VAL A 83 -9.37 1.69 -15.31
CA VAL A 83 -10.21 2.75 -15.91
C VAL A 83 -9.73 3.07 -17.32
N SER A 84 -8.42 3.01 -17.55
CA SER A 84 -7.76 3.31 -18.82
C SER A 84 -6.43 2.57 -18.90
N ASP A 85 -5.74 2.62 -20.04
CA ASP A 85 -4.43 1.98 -20.18
C ASP A 85 -3.35 2.52 -19.23
N ARG A 86 -3.49 3.76 -18.79
CA ARG A 86 -2.54 4.42 -17.88
C ARG A 86 -3.09 4.65 -16.47
N SER A 87 -4.36 4.33 -16.22
CA SER A 87 -5.06 4.70 -14.98
C SER A 87 -5.93 3.58 -14.44
N ALA A 88 -5.85 3.33 -13.14
CA ALA A 88 -6.69 2.38 -12.43
C ALA A 88 -7.21 2.98 -11.13
N ASP A 89 -8.44 2.67 -10.77
CA ASP A 89 -9.00 2.97 -9.47
C ASP A 89 -8.79 1.74 -8.57
N VAL A 90 -8.32 1.96 -7.35
CA VAL A 90 -8.11 0.91 -6.35
C VAL A 90 -9.26 0.96 -5.38
N ARG A 91 -9.96 -0.16 -5.21
CA ARG A 91 -11.01 -0.32 -4.21
C ARG A 91 -10.58 -1.33 -3.17
N PHE A 92 -10.58 -0.96 -1.91
CA PHE A 92 -10.40 -1.89 -0.81
C PHE A 92 -11.78 -2.32 -0.32
N GLU A 93 -12.12 -3.58 -0.56
CA GLU A 93 -13.32 -4.21 -0.03
C GLU A 93 -12.99 -4.79 1.34
N ILE A 94 -13.65 -4.27 2.37
CA ILE A 94 -13.43 -4.58 3.76
C ILE A 94 -14.64 -5.35 4.26
N GLU A 95 -14.44 -6.60 4.60
CA GLU A 95 -15.45 -7.45 5.23
C GLU A 95 -15.19 -7.42 6.73
N GLU A 96 -15.93 -6.58 7.45
CA GLU A 96 -15.79 -6.43 8.91
C GLU A 96 -16.28 -7.70 9.61
N GLY A 97 -15.39 -8.32 10.38
CA GLY A 97 -15.72 -9.50 11.16
C GLY A 97 -16.47 -9.18 12.45
N GLU A 98 -16.74 -10.22 13.24
CA GLU A 98 -17.41 -10.08 14.51
C GLU A 98 -16.53 -9.32 15.52
N ARG A 99 -17.13 -8.31 16.18
CA ARG A 99 -16.45 -7.58 17.23
C ARG A 99 -16.44 -8.42 18.50
N ILE A 100 -15.29 -8.99 18.83
CA ILE A 100 -15.12 -9.62 20.13
C ILE A 100 -14.66 -8.58 21.17
N LEU A 101 -15.36 -8.52 22.30
CA LEU A 101 -14.85 -7.83 23.49
C LEU A 101 -13.75 -8.68 24.11
N VAL A 102 -12.55 -8.55 23.56
CA VAL A 102 -11.36 -9.17 24.14
C VAL A 102 -11.02 -8.48 25.46
N LYS A 103 -11.30 -9.18 26.57
CA LYS A 103 -11.04 -8.71 27.96
C LYS A 103 -9.56 -8.69 28.37
N ARG A 104 -8.66 -9.11 27.48
CA ARG A 104 -7.19 -8.98 27.51
C ARG A 104 -6.69 -9.87 26.38
N ILE A 105 -6.10 -9.30 25.34
CA ILE A 105 -5.21 -10.08 24.47
C ILE A 105 -3.85 -9.93 25.11
N GLU A 106 -3.35 -11.00 25.72
CA GLU A 106 -1.93 -11.18 25.94
C GLU A 106 -1.35 -11.40 24.54
N ILE A 107 -0.86 -10.31 23.92
CA ILE A 107 -0.29 -10.33 22.57
C ILE A 107 1.09 -10.96 22.67
N ASP A 108 1.14 -12.29 22.65
CA ASP A 108 2.34 -13.05 22.32
C ASP A 108 2.35 -13.21 20.80
N GLY A 109 2.88 -12.21 20.10
CA GLY A 109 2.74 -12.13 18.64
C GLY A 109 3.19 -10.81 18.04
N ASN A 110 4.41 -10.40 18.38
CA ASN A 110 5.11 -9.28 17.74
C ASN A 110 5.61 -9.63 16.32
N GLU A 111 4.78 -10.28 15.50
CA GLU A 111 5.13 -10.75 14.14
C GLU A 111 4.24 -10.17 13.03
N ALA A 112 3.18 -9.42 13.37
CA ALA A 112 2.26 -8.87 12.36
C ALA A 112 2.71 -7.52 11.77
N PHE A 113 3.78 -6.91 12.29
CA PHE A 113 4.37 -5.71 11.70
C PHE A 113 5.87 -5.75 11.89
N PRO A 114 6.67 -5.81 10.81
CA PRO A 114 8.04 -5.34 10.89
C PRO A 114 7.99 -3.84 11.13
N ASP A 115 8.59 -3.43 12.24
CA ASP A 115 8.74 -2.08 12.75
C ASP A 115 9.68 -1.23 11.86
N ASP A 116 9.51 -1.24 10.54
CA ASP A 116 10.46 -0.59 9.64
C ASP A 116 9.76 -0.25 8.33
N THR A 117 9.14 0.93 8.24
CA THR A 117 9.06 1.83 7.05
C THR A 117 8.07 2.97 7.33
N LEU A 118 8.31 3.77 8.38
CA LEU A 118 7.67 5.09 8.55
C LEU A 118 8.71 6.22 8.55
N LYS A 119 9.83 6.00 7.86
CA LYS A 119 10.79 7.05 7.56
C LYS A 119 10.98 7.07 6.06
N ASP A 120 10.99 8.28 5.51
CA ASP A 120 11.34 8.60 4.13
C ASP A 120 10.22 8.65 3.07
N LEU A 121 9.14 9.40 3.32
CA LEU A 121 8.36 10.01 2.22
C LEU A 121 7.96 11.47 2.54
N MET A 122 8.77 12.14 3.36
CA MET A 122 8.73 13.58 3.65
C MET A 122 9.81 14.39 2.90
N GLU A 123 10.53 13.78 1.96
CA GLU A 123 11.34 14.47 0.94
C GLU A 123 10.63 14.15 -0.38
N THR A 124 9.98 15.03 -1.12
CA THR A 124 10.34 16.39 -1.48
C THR A 124 9.02 17.11 -1.78
N LYS A 125 8.56 17.91 -0.83
CA LYS A 125 7.70 19.04 -1.17
C LYS A 125 8.66 20.13 -1.59
N GLU A 126 9.09 20.09 -2.85
CA GLU A 126 9.80 21.17 -3.53
C GLU A 126 8.90 22.41 -3.62
N LYS A 127 8.63 23.02 -2.46
CA LYS A 127 8.39 24.45 -2.40
C LYS A 127 9.74 25.10 -2.71
N GLY A 128 9.94 25.42 -3.98
CA GLY A 128 10.84 26.53 -4.31
C GLY A 128 10.32 27.79 -3.61
N PRO A 129 11.17 28.43 -2.82
CA PRO A 129 11.39 29.84 -3.07
C PRO A 129 12.88 30.07 -3.17
N ARG A 130 13.34 30.60 -4.29
CA ARG A 130 14.63 31.27 -4.31
C ARG A 130 14.42 32.68 -4.81
N SER A 131 14.28 33.58 -3.83
CA SER A 131 14.66 34.98 -3.97
C SER A 131 16.09 35.07 -4.51
N HIS A 132 16.29 35.92 -5.51
CA HIS A 132 17.17 37.07 -5.46
C HIS A 132 16.65 38.14 -6.41
#